data_AF-A0A6P2S106-F1
#
_entry.id   AF-A0A6P2S106-F1
#
_cell.length_a   1.000
_cell.length_b   1.000
_cell.length_c   1.000
_cell.angle_alpha   90.00
_cell.angle_beta   90.00
_cell.angle_gamma   90.00
#
_symmetry.space_group_name_H-M   'P 1'
#
loop_
_entity.id
_entity.type
_entity.pdbx_description
1 polymer ?
#
loop_
_entity_poly.entity_id
_entity_poly.type
_entity_poly.pdbx_seq_one_letter_code
_entity_poly.pdbx_strand_id
1 'polypeptide(L)'
;MKNTYAKLLIAGVAASLALSVHAQQTAGESADELLNDANMVFRQLDAGQFADVWTNAADFVKARVKQDQFASEMRRARQLVGTVQHRGWAQVTRIQFNKGEKLPDGLYANVDFATTLTTGAKMYEKLSFRLDGDGHWHLTGYVPSPSPKLAQ
;
A
#
# COMPACT_ATOMS: atom_id res chain seq x y z
N MET A 1 42.37 -55.87 -19.33
CA MET A 1 42.47 -56.07 -17.87
C MET A 1 43.48 -55.10 -17.29
N LYS A 2 43.09 -54.43 -16.20
CA LYS A 2 43.87 -53.61 -15.26
C LYS A 2 44.08 -52.13 -15.64
N ASN A 3 43.29 -51.27 -14.98
CA ASN A 3 43.62 -49.90 -14.62
C ASN A 3 44.93 -49.90 -13.78
N THR A 4 45.72 -48.83 -13.62
CA THR A 4 45.32 -47.56 -13.02
C THR A 4 46.42 -46.45 -13.06
N TYR A 5 45.95 -45.20 -12.91
CA TYR A 5 46.57 -43.95 -12.44
C TYR A 5 47.57 -43.17 -13.32
N ALA A 6 47.09 -42.03 -13.85
CA ALA A 6 47.91 -40.84 -14.05
C ALA A 6 47.19 -39.64 -13.41
N LYS A 7 47.83 -39.05 -12.38
CA LYS A 7 47.43 -37.79 -11.75
C LYS A 7 47.56 -36.67 -12.78
N LEU A 8 46.45 -35.96 -13.06
CA LEU A 8 46.48 -34.70 -13.80
C LEU A 8 46.14 -33.56 -12.83
N LEU A 9 47.12 -32.69 -12.65
CA LEU A 9 46.97 -31.35 -12.08
C LEU A 9 46.30 -30.46 -13.15
N ILE A 10 45.14 -29.89 -12.83
CA ILE A 10 44.56 -28.73 -13.53
C ILE A 10 43.98 -27.85 -12.40
N ALA A 11 44.73 -26.87 -11.90
CA ALA A 11 44.83 -25.51 -12.42
C ALA A 11 43.47 -24.81 -12.52
N GLY A 12 43.13 -24.06 -11.46
CA GLY A 12 42.40 -22.79 -11.51
C GLY A 12 41.03 -22.77 -12.19
N VAL A 13 39.95 -23.00 -11.42
CA VAL A 13 38.67 -22.35 -11.70
C VAL A 13 38.60 -21.11 -10.83
N ALA A 14 38.81 -19.94 -11.45
CA ALA A 14 38.40 -18.67 -10.86
C ALA A 14 36.87 -18.68 -10.80
N ALA A 15 36.31 -19.00 -9.64
CA ALA A 15 34.89 -18.80 -9.38
C ALA A 15 34.66 -17.29 -9.22
N SER A 16 34.27 -16.63 -10.31
CA SER A 16 33.75 -15.27 -10.27
C SER A 16 32.46 -15.28 -9.46
N LEU A 17 32.54 -14.85 -8.20
CA LEU A 17 31.40 -14.50 -7.38
C LEU A 17 30.75 -13.27 -8.02
N ALA A 18 29.72 -13.48 -8.84
CA ALA A 18 28.83 -12.41 -9.25
C ALA A 18 28.13 -11.91 -7.99
N LEU A 19 28.58 -10.76 -7.47
CA LEU A 19 27.88 -10.00 -6.44
C LEU A 19 26.52 -9.63 -7.02
N SER A 20 25.48 -10.37 -6.66
CA SER A 20 24.11 -9.91 -6.82
C SER A 20 23.95 -8.67 -5.95
N VAL A 21 24.12 -7.50 -6.57
CA VAL A 21 23.59 -6.24 -6.04
C VAL A 21 22.07 -6.42 -6.05
N HIS A 22 21.54 -6.96 -4.96
CA HIS A 22 20.14 -6.77 -4.63
C HIS A 22 20.03 -5.27 -4.42
N ALA A 23 19.51 -4.53 -5.41
CA ALA A 23 19.10 -3.17 -5.19
C ALA A 23 18.16 -3.20 -3.99
N GLN A 24 18.63 -2.71 -2.83
CA GLN A 24 17.78 -2.52 -1.66
C GLN A 24 16.69 -1.56 -2.11
N GLN A 25 15.49 -2.10 -2.37
CA GLN A 25 14.32 -1.29 -2.66
C GLN A 25 14.12 -0.38 -1.44
N THR A 26 14.33 0.92 -1.64
CA THR A 26 14.02 1.91 -0.62
C THR A 26 12.52 1.81 -0.36
N ALA A 27 12.13 1.59 0.90
CA ALA A 27 10.73 1.55 1.30
C ALA A 27 10.02 2.82 0.77
N GLY A 28 8.87 2.63 0.13
CA GLY A 28 8.10 3.73 -0.45
C GLY A 28 8.34 4.07 -1.93
N GLU A 29 9.35 3.48 -2.58
CA GLU A 29 9.54 3.67 -4.03
C GLU A 29 8.63 2.76 -4.87
N SER A 30 8.27 1.58 -4.36
CA SER A 30 7.45 0.61 -5.09
C SER A 30 5.98 1.03 -5.17
N ALA A 31 5.43 1.10 -6.38
CA ALA A 31 3.98 1.29 -6.56
C ALA A 31 3.20 0.02 -6.22
N ASP A 32 3.78 -1.16 -6.45
CA ASP A 32 3.12 -2.44 -6.17
C ASP A 32 2.89 -2.65 -4.68
N GLU A 33 3.81 -2.19 -3.84
CA GLU A 33 3.66 -2.20 -2.38
C GLU A 33 2.40 -1.41 -1.96
N LEU A 34 2.29 -0.15 -2.39
CA LEU A 34 1.12 0.70 -2.13
C LEU A 34 -0.19 0.09 -2.66
N LEU A 35 -0.15 -0.52 -3.84
CA LEU A 35 -1.33 -1.18 -4.41
C LEU A 35 -1.74 -2.42 -3.60
N ASN A 36 -0.78 -3.20 -3.10
CA ASN A 36 -1.05 -4.35 -2.24
C ASN A 36 -1.66 -3.91 -0.90
N ASP A 37 -1.12 -2.86 -0.28
CA ASP A 37 -1.63 -2.30 0.96
C ASP A 37 -3.03 -1.72 0.77
N ALA A 38 -3.26 -0.98 -0.32
CA ALA A 38 -4.58 -0.47 -0.67
C ALA A 38 -5.61 -1.59 -0.87
N ASN A 39 -5.24 -2.65 -1.58
CA ASN A 39 -6.11 -3.82 -1.76
C ASN A 39 -6.40 -4.54 -0.44
N MET A 40 -5.44 -4.61 0.48
CA MET A 40 -5.63 -5.16 1.81
C MET A 40 -6.63 -4.34 2.63
N VAL A 41 -6.44 -3.01 2.68
CA VAL A 41 -7.37 -2.11 3.37
C VAL A 41 -8.77 -2.25 2.80
N PHE A 42 -8.92 -2.28 1.48
CA PHE A 42 -10.24 -2.49 0.87
C PHE A 42 -10.88 -3.82 1.25
N ARG A 43 -10.13 -4.93 1.27
CA ARG A 43 -10.67 -6.22 1.74
C ARG A 43 -11.21 -6.12 3.17
N GLN A 44 -10.48 -5.44 4.06
CA GLN A 44 -10.91 -5.25 5.44
C GLN A 44 -12.15 -4.34 5.53
N LEU A 45 -12.17 -3.23 4.80
CA LEU A 45 -13.32 -2.33 4.74
C LEU A 45 -14.58 -3.03 4.17
N ASP A 46 -14.41 -3.82 3.11
CA ASP A 46 -15.47 -4.58 2.47
C ASP A 46 -15.98 -5.71 3.40
N ALA A 47 -15.11 -6.28 4.25
CA ALA A 47 -15.47 -7.25 5.28
C ALA A 47 -16.00 -6.63 6.59
N GLY A 48 -16.08 -5.30 6.69
CA GLY A 48 -16.54 -4.60 7.89
C GLY A 48 -15.54 -4.58 9.06
N GLN A 49 -14.27 -4.94 8.81
CA GLN A 49 -13.18 -5.00 9.79
C GLN A 49 -12.60 -3.61 10.10
N PHE A 50 -13.45 -2.63 10.39
CA PHE A 50 -13.04 -1.23 10.55
C PHE A 50 -12.10 -1.01 11.75
N ALA A 51 -12.28 -1.81 12.82
CA ALA A 51 -11.44 -1.77 14.01
C ALA A 51 -9.99 -2.17 13.69
N ASP A 52 -9.79 -3.19 12.84
CA ASP A 52 -8.47 -3.66 12.42
C ASP A 52 -7.77 -2.67 11.49
N VAL A 53 -8.54 -2.03 10.60
CA VAL A 53 -8.04 -0.93 9.77
C VAL A 53 -7.55 0.23 10.65
N TRP A 54 -8.28 0.57 11.71
CA TRP A 54 -7.86 1.61 12.66
C TRP A 54 -6.57 1.22 13.41
N THR A 55 -6.46 -0.03 13.88
CA THR A 55 -5.27 -0.52 14.59
C THR A 55 -4.00 -0.37 13.76
N ASN A 56 -4.10 -0.59 12.44
CA ASN A 56 -3.00 -0.47 11.49
C ASN A 56 -2.91 0.92 10.82
N ALA A 57 -3.74 1.88 11.21
CA ALA A 57 -3.65 3.25 10.72
C ALA A 57 -2.41 3.97 11.29
N ALA A 58 -2.02 5.06 10.64
CA ALA A 58 -0.86 5.85 11.04
C ALA A 58 -1.02 6.34 12.48
N ASP A 59 0.06 6.39 13.24
CA ASP A 59 0.01 6.73 14.67
C ASP A 59 -0.66 8.08 14.95
N PHE A 60 -0.42 9.05 14.06
CA PHE A 60 -1.00 10.37 14.18
C PHE A 60 -2.53 10.38 13.99
N VAL A 61 -3.08 9.41 13.24
CA VAL A 61 -4.54 9.20 13.10
C VAL A 61 -5.08 8.62 14.39
N LYS A 62 -4.47 7.54 14.90
CA LYS A 62 -4.90 6.89 16.16
C LYS A 62 -4.84 7.84 17.35
N ALA A 63 -3.90 8.78 17.36
CA ALA A 63 -3.80 9.83 18.37
C ALA A 63 -4.92 10.88 18.30
N ARG A 64 -5.56 11.06 17.14
CA ARG A 64 -6.58 12.11 16.90
C ARG A 64 -8.01 11.56 16.84
N VAL A 65 -8.18 10.33 16.38
CA VAL A 65 -9.49 9.72 16.13
C VAL A 65 -9.59 8.43 16.94
N LYS A 66 -10.59 8.36 17.82
CA LYS A 66 -10.87 7.14 18.60
C LYS A 66 -11.35 6.02 17.68
N GLN A 67 -11.04 4.77 18.02
CA GLN A 67 -11.40 3.60 17.22
C GLN A 67 -12.90 3.54 16.88
N ASP A 68 -13.79 3.74 17.85
CA ASP A 68 -15.24 3.70 17.62
C ASP A 68 -15.71 4.80 16.65
N GLN A 69 -15.13 5.99 16.76
CA GLN A 69 -15.42 7.11 15.86
C GLN A 69 -14.97 6.75 14.44
N PHE A 70 -13.74 6.28 14.28
CA PHE A 70 -13.22 5.84 12.99
C PHE A 70 -14.10 4.75 12.37
N ALA A 71 -14.45 3.72 13.15
CA ALA A 71 -15.28 2.62 12.68
C ALA A 71 -16.68 3.08 12.26
N SER A 72 -17.28 4.03 12.99
CA SER A 72 -18.56 4.63 12.64
C SER A 72 -18.48 5.44 11.33
N GLU A 73 -17.43 6.26 11.17
CA GLU A 73 -17.21 7.06 9.96
C GLU A 73 -16.97 6.16 8.73
N MET A 74 -16.13 5.12 8.86
CA MET A 74 -15.90 4.16 7.79
C MET A 74 -17.16 3.40 7.41
N ARG A 75 -17.96 2.96 8.39
CA ARG A 75 -19.24 2.29 8.12
C ARG A 75 -20.18 3.18 7.32
N ARG A 76 -20.32 4.46 7.71
CA ARG A 76 -21.14 5.42 6.97
C ARG A 76 -20.61 5.64 5.55
N ALA A 77 -19.29 5.79 5.38
CA ALA A 77 -18.67 5.93 4.08
C ALA A 77 -18.95 4.71 3.18
N ARG A 78 -18.83 3.49 3.72
CA ARG A 78 -19.15 2.24 3.01
C ARG A 78 -20.61 2.12 2.62
N GLN A 79 -21.53 2.56 3.47
CA GLN A 79 -22.97 2.61 3.14
C GLN A 79 -23.26 3.53 1.95
N LEU A 80 -22.52 4.64 1.79
CA LEU A 80 -22.65 5.54 0.64
C LEU A 80 -22.14 4.91 -0.66
N VAL A 81 -21.11 4.06 -0.61
CA VAL A 81 -20.61 3.34 -1.78
C VAL A 81 -21.58 2.23 -2.20
N GLY A 82 -22.17 1.51 -1.26
CA GLY A 82 -23.02 0.36 -1.58
C GLY A 82 -22.25 -0.89 -2.00
N THR A 83 -22.92 -1.81 -2.69
CA THR A 83 -22.34 -3.13 -3.04
C THR A 83 -21.43 -3.02 -4.26
N VAL A 84 -20.16 -3.38 -4.07
CA VAL A 84 -19.13 -3.34 -5.11
C VAL A 84 -19.24 -4.57 -6.02
N GLN A 85 -19.25 -4.35 -7.33
CA GLN A 85 -19.13 -5.43 -8.32
C GLN A 85 -17.66 -5.65 -8.70
N HIS A 86 -16.93 -4.58 -9.00
CA HIS A 86 -15.49 -4.63 -9.22
C HIS A 86 -14.85 -3.27 -8.95
N ARG A 87 -13.54 -3.30 -8.69
CA ARG A 87 -12.72 -2.12 -8.43
C ARG A 87 -11.38 -2.28 -9.15
N GLY A 88 -10.86 -1.20 -9.72
CA GLY A 88 -9.53 -1.14 -10.34
C GLY A 88 -8.82 0.17 -9.98
N TRP A 89 -7.51 0.12 -9.75
CA TRP A 89 -6.74 1.33 -9.47
C TRP A 89 -6.70 2.20 -10.73
N ALA A 90 -6.77 3.51 -10.53
CA ALA A 90 -6.76 4.52 -11.58
C ALA A 90 -5.47 5.35 -11.53
N GLN A 91 -5.02 5.70 -10.32
CA GLN A 91 -3.84 6.54 -10.14
C GLN A 91 -3.16 6.28 -8.80
N VAL A 92 -1.84 6.39 -8.78
CA VAL A 92 -1.02 6.49 -7.57
C VAL A 92 -0.31 7.84 -7.60
N THR A 93 -0.36 8.60 -6.50
CA THR A 93 0.31 9.90 -6.39
C THR A 93 1.08 9.97 -5.10
N ARG A 94 2.38 10.30 -5.16
CA ARG A 94 3.25 10.50 -4.01
C ARG A 94 3.48 11.98 -3.74
N ILE A 95 3.48 12.36 -2.47
CA ILE A 95 3.55 13.74 -2.02
C ILE A 95 4.53 13.81 -0.85
N GLN A 96 5.62 14.54 -1.01
CA GLN A 96 6.51 14.88 0.10
C GLN A 96 5.92 16.09 0.84
N PHE A 97 5.56 15.90 2.11
CA PHE A 97 5.00 16.97 2.94
C PHE A 97 6.06 17.47 3.92
N ASN A 98 6.34 18.78 3.89
CA ASN A 98 7.40 19.45 4.67
C ASN A 98 6.89 20.72 5.36
N LYS A 99 5.62 20.75 5.79
CA LYS A 99 4.92 21.94 6.31
C LYS A 99 4.12 21.61 7.57
N GLY A 100 4.83 21.06 8.57
CA GLY A 100 4.39 20.36 9.77
C GLY A 100 3.41 21.01 10.76
N GLU A 101 2.43 21.83 10.34
CA GLU A 101 1.41 22.36 11.27
C GLU A 101 0.16 21.48 11.39
N LYS A 102 -0.28 20.83 10.30
CA LYS A 102 -1.52 20.01 10.29
C LYS A 102 -1.27 18.52 10.13
N LEU A 103 -0.28 18.17 9.31
CA LEU A 103 0.15 16.82 9.05
C LEU A 103 1.64 16.71 9.42
N PRO A 104 2.08 15.63 10.07
CA PRO A 104 3.50 15.40 10.29
C PRO A 104 4.28 15.42 8.98
N ASP A 105 5.53 15.90 9.01
CA ASP A 105 6.41 15.80 7.86
C ASP A 105 6.62 14.33 7.46
N GLY A 106 6.78 14.08 6.17
CA GLY A 106 7.00 12.72 5.66
C GLY A 106 6.51 12.51 4.23
N LEU A 107 6.71 11.29 3.75
CA LEU A 107 6.24 10.87 2.44
C LEU A 107 4.82 10.33 2.56
N TYR A 108 3.93 10.86 1.74
CA TYR A 108 2.52 10.47 1.64
C TYR A 108 2.22 9.91 0.26
N ALA A 109 1.17 9.12 0.19
CA ALA A 109 0.64 8.64 -1.08
C ALA A 109 -0.90 8.66 -1.09
N ASN A 110 -1.47 8.86 -2.27
CA ASN A 110 -2.86 8.58 -2.56
C ASN A 110 -2.93 7.44 -3.58
N VAL A 111 -3.85 6.52 -3.38
CA VAL A 111 -4.24 5.52 -4.37
C VAL A 111 -5.73 5.71 -4.67
N ASP A 112 -6.01 6.12 -5.90
CA ASP A 112 -7.36 6.34 -6.39
C ASP A 112 -7.84 5.10 -7.15
N PHE A 113 -9.06 4.66 -6.87
CA PHE A 113 -9.71 3.55 -7.54
C PHE A 113 -11.00 3.99 -8.22
N ALA A 114 -11.25 3.40 -9.39
CA ALA A 114 -12.55 3.40 -10.04
C ALA A 114 -13.31 2.14 -9.63
N THR A 115 -14.50 2.34 -9.09
CA THR A 115 -15.36 1.29 -8.55
C THR A 115 -16.66 1.24 -9.33
N THR A 116 -17.04 0.06 -9.79
CA THR A 116 -18.36 -0.21 -10.37
C THR A 116 -19.20 -0.95 -9.35
N LEU A 117 -20.37 -0.40 -9.06
CA LEU A 117 -21.33 -1.02 -8.15
C LEU A 117 -22.17 -2.08 -8.86
N THR A 118 -22.82 -2.95 -8.10
CA THR A 118 -23.74 -3.95 -8.67
C THR A 118 -24.94 -3.32 -9.41
N THR A 119 -25.24 -2.06 -9.12
CA THR A 119 -26.25 -1.24 -9.83
C THR A 119 -25.76 -0.72 -11.19
N GLY A 120 -24.47 -0.88 -11.52
CA GLY A 120 -23.83 -0.29 -12.70
C GLY A 120 -23.32 1.14 -12.50
N ALA A 121 -23.66 1.79 -11.37
CA ALA A 121 -23.16 3.11 -11.04
C ALA A 121 -21.64 3.11 -10.80
N LYS A 122 -21.00 4.26 -11.06
CA LYS A 122 -19.57 4.48 -10.83
C LYS A 122 -19.35 5.26 -9.55
N MET A 123 -18.36 4.83 -8.78
CA MET A 123 -17.83 5.52 -7.61
C MET A 123 -16.31 5.62 -7.74
N TYR A 124 -15.75 6.65 -7.15
CA TYR A 124 -14.31 6.85 -7.05
C TYR A 124 -13.92 6.79 -5.58
N GLU A 125 -12.90 6.01 -5.29
CA GLU A 125 -12.52 5.69 -3.92
C GLU A 125 -11.04 6.00 -3.74
N LYS A 126 -10.73 6.94 -2.86
CA LYS A 126 -9.35 7.33 -2.57
C LYS A 126 -8.93 6.80 -1.20
N LEU A 127 -7.82 6.07 -1.16
CA LEU A 127 -7.09 5.76 0.06
C LEU A 127 -5.85 6.65 0.14
N SER A 128 -5.59 7.21 1.32
CA SER A 128 -4.41 8.02 1.60
C SER A 128 -3.52 7.29 2.61
N PHE A 129 -2.21 7.33 2.40
CA PHE A 129 -1.21 6.65 3.21
C PHE A 129 -0.06 7.59 3.58
N ARG A 130 0.67 7.22 4.64
CA ARG A 130 1.96 7.80 5.02
C ARG A 130 2.96 6.67 5.20
N LEU A 131 4.19 6.88 4.72
CA LEU A 131 5.30 6.00 5.05
C LEU A 131 5.80 6.38 6.44
N ASP A 132 5.58 5.50 7.43
CA ASP A 132 6.04 5.74 8.79
C ASP A 132 7.47 5.21 8.99
N GLY A 133 8.03 5.46 10.18
CA GLY A 133 9.44 5.19 10.48
C GLY A 133 9.82 3.70 10.55
N ASP A 134 8.83 2.82 10.57
CA ASP A 134 9.01 1.36 10.47
C ASP A 134 9.17 0.88 9.01
N GLY A 135 9.06 1.78 8.04
CA GLY A 135 9.20 1.48 6.62
C GLY A 135 7.91 0.96 5.98
N HIS A 136 6.76 1.04 6.66
CA HIS A 136 5.49 0.59 6.12
C HIS A 136 4.54 1.75 5.80
N TRP A 137 3.66 1.54 4.82
CA TRP A 137 2.60 2.48 4.49
C TRP A 137 1.40 2.28 5.41
N HIS A 138 1.12 3.28 6.24
CA HIS A 138 -0.04 3.26 7.12
C HIS A 138 -1.16 4.16 6.59
N LEU A 139 -2.39 3.66 6.71
CA LEU A 139 -3.57 4.40 6.28
C LEU A 139 -3.71 5.70 7.06
N THR A 140 -3.93 6.80 6.33
CA THR A 140 -4.24 8.12 6.88
C THR A 140 -5.68 8.54 6.64
N GLY A 141 -6.36 7.96 5.64
CA GLY A 141 -7.78 8.23 5.39
C GLY A 141 -8.37 7.50 4.19
N TYR A 142 -9.69 7.52 4.14
CA TYR A 142 -10.51 6.95 3.06
C TYR A 142 -11.62 7.93 2.68
N VAL A 143 -11.75 8.22 1.38
CA VAL A 143 -12.76 9.15 0.86
C VAL A 143 -13.43 8.58 -0.40
N PRO A 144 -14.70 8.16 -0.33
CA PRO A 144 -15.49 7.88 -1.52
C PRO A 144 -16.09 9.16 -2.13
N SER A 145 -16.29 9.17 -3.44
CA SER A 145 -16.83 10.30 -4.22
C SER A 145 -17.58 9.80 -5.46
N PRO A 146 -18.71 10.42 -5.86
CA PRO A 146 -19.41 10.05 -7.09
C PRO A 146 -18.69 10.54 -8.36
N SER A 147 -17.71 11.44 -8.21
CA SER A 147 -16.88 11.98 -9.28
C SER A 147 -15.40 11.80 -8.97
N PRO A 148 -14.53 11.67 -9.99
CA PRO A 148 -13.11 11.60 -9.76
C PRO A 148 -12.64 12.94 -9.20
N LYS A 149 -11.88 12.91 -8.10
CA LYS A 149 -11.20 14.11 -7.61
C LYS A 149 -9.86 14.18 -8.32
N LEU A 150 -9.71 15.14 -9.22
CA LEU A 150 -8.42 15.44 -9.82
C LEU A 150 -7.43 15.79 -8.71
N ALA A 151 -6.22 15.24 -8.77
CA ALA A 151 -5.14 15.65 -7.89
C ALA A 151 -4.92 17.16 -8.08
N GLN A 152 -5.07 17.91 -6.99
CA GLN A 152 -4.65 19.32 -6.90
C GLN A 152 -3.25 19.39 -6.28
#